data_AF-A0A1G5SWW3-F1
#
_entry.id   AF-A0A1G5SWW3-F1
#
_cell.length_a   1.000
_cell.length_b   1.000
_cell.length_c   1.000
_cell.angle_alpha   90.00
_cell.angle_beta   90.00
_cell.angle_gamma   90.00
#
_symmetry.space_group_name_H-M   'P 1'
#
loop_
_entity.id
_entity.type
_entity.pdbx_description
1 polymer ?
#
loop_
_entity_poly.entity_id
_entity_poly.type
_entity_poly.pdbx_seq_one_letter_code
_entity_poly.pdbx_strand_id
1 'polypeptide(L)'
;MLGFLFQAWAAFSPLASIVGACGIACVVVAFVGAMFVPERLKMPLIGVGALLITGAAIWQAAEAKGAHDAFKVVAAANLKAERERAEKAEAITKDLAEQATRDLAAAQADNAQLKDLNDALAHDPRGTHPAVPRDLARRLRAL
;
A
#
# COMPACT_ATOMS: atom_id res chain seq x y z
N MET A 1 -11.47 -4.02 -3.55
CA MET A 1 -12.79 -4.34 -2.94
C MET A 1 -12.87 -3.99 -1.45
N LEU A 2 -11.90 -4.41 -0.61
CA LEU A 2 -11.88 -4.08 0.84
C LEU A 2 -11.89 -2.57 1.16
N GLY A 3 -11.19 -1.75 0.37
CA GLY A 3 -11.18 -0.28 0.57
C GLY A 3 -12.56 0.37 0.43
N PHE A 4 -13.39 -0.08 -0.51
CA PHE A 4 -14.76 0.42 -0.69
C PHE A 4 -15.65 0.03 0.50
N LEU A 5 -15.51 -1.18 1.04
CA LEU A 5 -16.22 -1.63 2.23
C LEU A 5 -15.84 -0.79 3.46
N PHE A 6 -14.55 -0.49 3.64
CA PHE A 6 -14.10 0.40 4.71
C PHE A 6 -14.63 1.83 4.56
N GLN A 7 -14.72 2.32 3.32
CA GLN A 7 -15.23 3.66 3.02
C GLN A 7 -16.74 3.75 3.25
N ALA A 8 -17.48 2.72 2.85
CA ALA A 8 -18.91 2.58 3.14
C ALA A 8 -19.16 2.49 4.65
N TRP A 9 -18.32 1.77 5.40
CA TRP A 9 -18.46 1.62 6.85
C TRP A 9 -18.10 2.90 7.61
N ALA A 10 -17.02 3.59 7.22
CA ALA A 10 -16.61 4.86 7.81
C ALA A 10 -17.58 6.02 7.50
N ALA A 11 -18.32 5.93 6.38
CA ALA A 11 -19.37 6.88 6.02
C ALA A 11 -20.73 6.54 6.64
N PHE A 12 -20.88 5.35 7.25
CA PHE A 12 -22.14 4.91 7.82
C PHE A 12 -22.25 5.33 9.29
N SER A 13 -22.99 6.40 9.57
CA SER A 13 -23.37 6.74 10.94
C SER A 13 -24.62 5.96 11.37
N PRO A 14 -24.51 5.08 12.38
CA PRO A 14 -25.67 4.38 12.94
C PRO A 14 -26.68 5.37 13.50
N LEU A 15 -26.20 6.50 14.04
CA LEU A 15 -27.03 7.53 14.63
C LEU A 15 -27.86 8.24 13.55
N ALA A 16 -27.25 8.62 12.43
CA ALA A 16 -27.97 9.22 11.31
C ALA A 16 -29.03 8.27 10.71
N SER A 17 -28.71 6.98 10.67
CA SER A 17 -29.65 5.94 10.21
C SER A 17 -30.86 5.78 11.14
N ILE A 18 -30.63 5.79 12.47
CA ILE A 18 -31.71 5.76 13.47
C ILE A 18 -32.57 7.03 13.39
N VAL A 19 -31.94 8.20 13.27
CA VAL A 19 -32.66 9.48 13.14
C VAL A 19 -33.50 9.54 11.86
N GLY A 20 -32.94 9.08 10.73
CA GLY A 20 -33.69 8.96 9.48
C GLY A 20 -34.87 7.98 9.58
N ALA A 21 -34.67 6.82 10.22
CA ALA A 21 -35.73 5.84 10.44
C ALA A 21 -36.85 6.39 11.35
N CYS A 22 -36.50 7.12 12.42
CA CYS A 22 -37.46 7.81 13.27
C CYS A 22 -38.25 8.87 12.48
N GLY A 23 -37.58 9.64 11.61
CA GLY A 23 -38.25 10.60 10.73
C GLY A 23 -39.26 9.94 9.78
N ILE A 24 -38.89 8.82 9.17
CA ILE A 24 -39.80 8.02 8.32
C ILE A 24 -40.97 7.49 9.16
N ALA A 25 -40.72 6.96 10.35
CA ALA A 25 -41.76 6.47 11.24
C ALA A 25 -42.76 7.58 11.62
N CYS A 26 -42.31 8.79 11.91
CA CYS A 26 -43.19 9.94 12.16
C CYS A 26 -44.08 10.26 10.96
N VAL A 27 -43.53 10.26 9.74
CA VAL A 27 -44.33 10.49 8.51
C VAL A 27 -45.34 9.37 8.29
N VAL A 28 -44.93 8.11 8.46
CA VAL A 28 -45.82 6.95 8.32
C VAL A 28 -46.94 7.00 9.35
N VAL A 29 -46.65 7.34 10.61
CA VAL A 29 -47.67 7.50 11.65
C VAL A 29 -48.63 8.65 11.34
N ALA A 30 -48.15 9.76 10.76
CA ALA A 30 -49.03 10.86 10.36
C ALA A 30 -50.01 10.47 9.23
N PHE A 31 -49.57 9.63 8.28
CA PHE A 31 -50.38 9.18 7.15
C PHE A 31 -51.29 7.99 7.47
N VAL A 32 -50.76 6.95 8.14
CA VAL A 32 -51.48 5.70 8.44
C VAL A 32 -52.30 5.82 9.73
N GLY A 33 -51.85 6.64 10.68
CA GLY A 33 -52.57 6.94 11.92
C GLY A 33 -53.76 7.88 11.73
N ALA A 34 -54.31 8.00 10.51
CA ALA A 34 -55.38 8.91 10.17
C ALA A 34 -56.63 8.78 11.06
N MET A 35 -56.84 7.60 11.67
CA MET A 35 -57.95 7.28 12.58
C MET A 35 -57.64 7.55 14.06
N PHE A 36 -56.35 7.64 14.44
CA PHE A 36 -55.91 7.75 15.84
C PHE A 36 -55.20 9.08 16.17
N VAL A 37 -54.78 9.85 15.16
CA VAL A 37 -54.04 11.10 15.34
C VAL A 37 -54.93 12.29 14.98
N PRO A 38 -55.11 13.27 15.90
CA PRO A 38 -55.87 14.50 15.63
C PRO A 38 -55.31 15.26 14.43
N GLU A 39 -56.16 15.80 13.56
CA GLU A 39 -55.71 16.53 12.35
C GLU A 39 -54.74 17.67 12.63
N ARG A 40 -54.92 18.37 13.76
CA ARG A 40 -54.03 19.46 14.20
C ARG A 40 -52.59 19.00 14.45
N LEU A 41 -52.38 17.71 14.73
CA LEU A 41 -51.05 17.12 14.99
C LEU A 41 -50.41 16.52 13.74
N LYS A 42 -51.17 16.24 12.67
CA LYS A 42 -50.63 15.60 11.45
C LYS A 42 -49.58 16.48 10.75
N MET A 43 -49.90 17.76 10.53
CA MET A 43 -49.00 18.73 9.90
C MET A 43 -47.66 18.92 10.65
N PRO A 44 -47.64 19.20 11.97
CA PRO A 44 -46.38 19.30 12.70
C PRO A 44 -45.61 17.97 12.75
N LEU A 45 -46.28 16.82 12.80
CA LEU A 45 -45.62 15.52 12.78
C LEU A 45 -44.91 15.25 11.44
N ILE A 46 -45.54 15.60 10.32
CA ILE A 46 -44.92 15.55 8.98
C ILE A 46 -43.75 16.53 8.90
N GLY A 47 -43.92 17.75 9.41
CA GLY A 47 -42.86 18.76 9.43
C GLY A 47 -41.63 18.29 10.22
N VAL A 48 -41.83 17.77 11.43
CA VAL A 48 -40.75 17.21 12.26
C VAL A 48 -40.11 15.99 11.57
N GLY A 49 -40.91 15.09 11.00
CA GLY A 49 -40.41 13.93 10.25
C GLY A 49 -39.55 14.34 9.05
N ALA A 50 -39.99 15.30 8.26
CA ALA A 50 -39.24 15.84 7.12
C ALA A 50 -37.93 16.51 7.57
N LEU A 51 -37.96 17.24 8.68
CA LEU A 51 -36.78 17.91 9.23
C LEU A 51 -35.75 16.87 9.74
N LEU A 52 -36.20 15.81 10.41
CA LEU A 52 -35.35 14.70 10.84
C LEU A 52 -34.71 13.96 9.65
N ILE A 53 -35.48 13.67 8.59
CA ILE A 53 -34.96 13.02 7.37
C ILE A 53 -33.91 13.92 6.70
N THR A 54 -34.22 15.20 6.52
CA THR A 54 -33.32 16.16 5.86
C THR A 54 -32.05 16.36 6.67
N GLY A 55 -32.17 16.50 7.99
CA GLY A 55 -31.04 16.62 8.92
C GLY A 55 -30.15 15.38 8.89
N ALA A 56 -30.72 14.18 8.91
CA ALA A 56 -29.98 12.93 8.78
C ALA A 56 -29.23 12.81 7.44
N ALA A 57 -29.86 13.22 6.34
CA ALA A 57 -29.25 13.21 5.01
C ALA A 57 -28.07 14.18 4.93
N ILE A 58 -28.21 15.40 5.46
CA ILE A 58 -27.12 16.39 5.51
C ILE A 58 -25.98 15.89 6.39
N TRP A 59 -26.29 15.27 7.53
CA TRP A 59 -25.28 14.69 8.42
C TRP A 59 -24.48 13.58 7.72
N GLN A 60 -25.17 12.62 7.07
CA GLN A 60 -24.49 11.57 6.30
C GLN A 60 -23.64 12.16 5.16
N ALA A 61 -24.14 13.18 4.45
CA ALA A 61 -23.38 13.82 3.39
C ALA A 61 -22.11 14.51 3.91
N ALA A 62 -22.17 15.12 5.09
CA ALA A 62 -21.02 15.77 5.72
C ALA A 62 -19.96 14.73 6.17
N GLU A 63 -20.37 13.64 6.81
CA GLU A 63 -19.47 12.55 7.20
C GLU A 63 -18.84 11.86 5.99
N ALA A 64 -19.62 11.58 4.94
CA ALA A 64 -19.11 10.98 3.71
C ALA A 64 -18.04 11.87 3.04
N LYS A 65 -18.27 13.20 3.03
CA LYS A 65 -17.28 14.15 2.50
C LYS A 65 -16.01 14.17 3.36
N GLY A 66 -16.15 14.22 4.69
CA GLY A 66 -15.00 14.19 5.60
C GLY A 66 -14.16 12.92 5.47
N ALA A 67 -14.81 11.76 5.38
CA ALA A 67 -14.13 10.49 5.13
C ALA A 67 -13.39 10.51 3.79
N HIS A 68 -14.04 10.99 2.72
CA HIS A 68 -13.43 11.06 1.39
C HIS A 68 -12.18 11.95 1.36
N ASP A 69 -12.20 13.10 2.02
CA ASP A 69 -11.05 14.00 2.08
C ASP A 69 -9.90 13.41 2.91
N ALA A 70 -10.19 12.75 4.03
CA ALA A 70 -9.19 12.02 4.80
C ALA A 70 -8.53 10.89 3.98
N PHE A 71 -9.34 10.15 3.21
CA PHE A 71 -8.83 9.11 2.32
C PHE A 71 -7.92 9.65 1.23
N LYS A 72 -8.20 10.83 0.64
CA LYS A 72 -7.32 11.44 -0.36
C LYS A 72 -5.94 11.76 0.21
N VAL A 73 -5.88 12.29 1.43
CA VAL A 73 -4.61 12.61 2.09
C VAL A 73 -3.78 11.34 2.32
N VAL A 74 -4.41 10.29 2.85
CA VAL A 74 -3.73 9.01 3.10
C VAL A 74 -3.31 8.34 1.79
N ALA A 75 -4.16 8.36 0.76
CA ALA A 75 -3.83 7.82 -0.55
C ALA A 75 -2.65 8.54 -1.20
N ALA A 76 -2.60 9.88 -1.11
CA ALA A 76 -1.48 10.67 -1.60
C ALA A 76 -0.17 10.33 -0.86
N ALA A 77 -0.24 10.18 0.46
CA ALA A 77 0.92 9.78 1.28
C ALA A 77 1.41 8.37 0.89
N ASN A 78 0.50 7.42 0.70
CA ASN A 78 0.85 6.05 0.29
C ASN A 78 1.48 6.01 -1.10
N LEU A 79 0.92 6.74 -2.08
CA LEU A 79 1.51 6.83 -3.42
C LEU A 79 2.91 7.44 -3.39
N LYS A 80 3.15 8.44 -2.53
CA LYS A 80 4.48 9.01 -2.35
C LYS A 80 5.45 7.99 -1.77
N ALA A 81 5.03 7.26 -0.73
CA ALA A 81 5.85 6.22 -0.13
C ALA A 81 6.17 5.07 -1.10
N GLU A 82 5.22 4.69 -1.98
CA GLU A 82 5.47 3.70 -3.03
C GLU A 82 6.48 4.19 -4.06
N ARG A 83 6.41 5.46 -4.49
CA ARG A 83 7.41 6.05 -5.39
C ARG A 83 8.80 6.05 -4.77
N GLU A 84 8.93 6.48 -3.52
CA GLU A 84 10.23 6.48 -2.82
C GLU A 84 10.80 5.06 -2.67
N ARG A 85 9.94 4.05 -2.46
CA ARG A 85 10.36 2.63 -2.44
C ARG A 85 10.79 2.15 -3.82
N ALA A 86 10.08 2.54 -4.87
CA ALA A 86 10.42 2.20 -6.25
C ALA A 86 11.76 2.83 -6.67
N GLU A 87 11.97 4.11 -6.36
CA GLU A 87 13.24 4.82 -6.64
C GLU A 87 14.42 4.17 -5.91
N LYS A 88 14.26 3.80 -4.63
CA LYS A 88 15.29 3.08 -3.88
C LYS A 88 15.56 1.69 -4.44
N ALA A 89 14.52 0.97 -4.82
CA ALA A 89 14.68 -0.34 -5.46
C ALA A 89 15.43 -0.22 -6.79
N GLU A 90 15.12 0.78 -7.61
CA GLU A 90 15.82 1.03 -8.87
C GLU A 90 17.30 1.36 -8.64
N ALA A 91 17.63 2.20 -7.65
CA ALA A 91 19.01 2.50 -7.28
C ALA A 91 19.78 1.24 -6.87
N ILE A 92 19.19 0.41 -5.99
CA ILE A 92 19.81 -0.86 -5.57
C ILE A 92 20.03 -1.79 -6.77
N THR A 93 19.07 -1.89 -7.69
CA THR A 93 19.23 -2.74 -8.88
C THR A 93 20.34 -2.28 -9.81
N LYS A 94 20.53 -0.96 -9.96
CA LYS A 94 21.63 -0.39 -10.75
C LYS A 94 22.97 -0.68 -10.10
N ASP A 95 23.10 -0.46 -8.79
CA ASP A 95 24.31 -0.77 -8.04
C ASP A 95 24.66 -2.26 -8.11
N LEU A 96 23.66 -3.15 -8.01
CA LEU A 96 23.86 -4.59 -8.13
C LEU A 96 24.33 -4.98 -9.53
N ALA A 97 23.77 -4.37 -10.59
CA ALA A 97 24.19 -4.63 -11.96
C ALA A 97 25.63 -4.18 -12.20
N GLU A 98 26.01 -3.00 -11.69
CA GLU A 98 27.39 -2.53 -11.75
C GLU A 98 28.35 -3.47 -11.00
N GLN A 99 28.00 -3.91 -9.79
CA GLN A 99 28.80 -4.87 -9.03
C GLN A 99 28.94 -6.20 -9.77
N ALA A 100 27.84 -6.75 -10.30
CA ALA A 100 27.85 -7.99 -11.06
C ALA A 100 28.79 -7.90 -12.29
N THR A 101 28.83 -6.76 -12.99
CA THR A 101 29.77 -6.58 -14.11
C THR A 101 31.24 -6.57 -13.65
N ARG A 102 31.55 -5.95 -12.52
CA ARG A 102 32.91 -5.93 -11.95
C ARG A 102 33.33 -7.32 -11.47
N ASP A 103 32.42 -8.03 -10.81
CA ASP A 103 32.66 -9.38 -10.31
C ASP A 103 32.87 -10.37 -11.46
N LEU A 104 32.11 -10.24 -12.55
CA LEU A 104 32.29 -11.05 -13.75
C LEU A 104 33.64 -10.78 -14.42
N ALA A 105 34.05 -9.51 -14.53
CA ALA A 105 35.37 -9.16 -15.07
C ALA A 105 36.52 -9.71 -14.20
N ALA A 106 36.39 -9.62 -12.86
CA ALA A 106 37.35 -10.18 -11.92
C ALA A 106 37.43 -11.71 -12.04
N ALA A 107 36.27 -12.39 -12.12
CA ALA A 107 36.22 -13.85 -12.28
C ALA A 107 36.84 -14.32 -13.61
N GLN A 108 36.69 -13.55 -14.70
CA GLN A 108 37.35 -13.84 -15.97
C GLN A 108 38.87 -13.68 -15.88
N ALA A 109 39.36 -12.64 -15.20
CA ALA A 109 40.79 -12.42 -14.98
C ALA A 109 41.41 -13.53 -14.11
N ASP A 110 40.73 -13.92 -13.03
CA ASP A 110 41.17 -15.02 -12.15
C ASP A 110 41.19 -16.35 -12.93
N ASN A 111 40.19 -16.63 -13.77
CA ASN A 111 40.18 -17.83 -14.62
C ASN A 111 41.31 -17.84 -15.65
N ALA A 112 41.65 -16.68 -16.24
CA ALA A 112 42.79 -16.57 -17.14
C ALA A 112 44.11 -16.89 -16.43
N GLN A 113 44.31 -16.35 -15.22
CA GLN A 113 45.49 -16.67 -14.41
C GLN A 113 45.57 -18.15 -14.04
N LEU A 114 44.45 -18.77 -13.66
CA LEU A 114 44.41 -20.20 -13.37
C LEU A 114 44.76 -21.05 -14.60
N LYS A 115 44.28 -20.65 -15.77
CA LYS A 115 44.63 -21.30 -17.03
C LYS A 115 46.12 -21.18 -17.32
N ASP A 116 46.69 -19.99 -17.21
CA ASP A 116 48.13 -19.77 -17.42
C ASP A 116 49.00 -20.60 -16.46
N LEU A 117 48.59 -20.70 -15.18
CA LEU A 117 49.27 -21.55 -14.20
C LEU A 117 49.17 -23.04 -14.56
N ASN A 118 48.00 -23.50 -14.99
CA ASN A 118 47.78 -24.89 -15.38
C ASN A 118 48.57 -25.24 -16.65
N ASP A 119 48.59 -24.34 -17.64
CA ASP A 119 49.36 -24.50 -18.87
C ASP A 119 50.88 -24.51 -18.56
N ALA A 120 51.36 -23.66 -17.65
CA ALA A 120 52.75 -23.65 -17.18
C ALA A 120 53.13 -24.96 -16.47
N LEU A 121 52.26 -25.47 -15.59
CA LEU A 121 52.44 -26.77 -14.91
C LEU A 121 52.51 -27.94 -15.89
N ALA A 122 51.71 -27.90 -16.97
CA ALA A 122 51.69 -28.94 -17.99
C ALA A 122 52.97 -28.99 -18.85
N HIS A 123 53.58 -27.82 -19.13
CA HIS A 123 54.72 -27.70 -20.04
C HIS A 123 56.09 -27.67 -19.32
N ASP A 124 56.15 -27.23 -18.07
CA ASP A 124 57.38 -27.26 -17.25
C ASP A 124 57.08 -27.63 -15.78
N PRO A 125 56.89 -28.94 -15.49
CA PRO A 125 56.54 -29.41 -14.14
C PRO A 125 57.69 -29.28 -13.12
N ARG A 126 58.90 -28.88 -13.53
CA ARG A 126 60.08 -28.74 -12.66
C ARG A 126 60.59 -27.31 -12.55
N GLY A 127 60.00 -26.35 -13.28
CA GLY A 127 60.34 -24.94 -13.19
C GLY A 127 60.07 -24.37 -11.79
N THR A 128 61.03 -23.65 -11.22
CA THR A 128 60.94 -22.96 -9.92
C THR A 128 60.04 -21.72 -9.95
N HIS A 129 58.97 -21.73 -10.75
CA HIS A 129 57.96 -20.70 -10.67
C HIS A 129 57.07 -20.96 -9.45
N PRO A 130 56.69 -19.94 -8.67
CA PRO A 130 55.77 -20.13 -7.57
C PRO A 130 54.46 -20.69 -8.12
N ALA A 131 54.16 -21.95 -7.79
CA ALA A 131 53.02 -22.71 -8.30
C ALA A 131 51.66 -22.02 -8.05
N VAL A 132 51.62 -21.05 -7.13
CA VAL A 132 50.46 -20.20 -6.84
C VAL A 132 50.95 -18.80 -6.45
N PRO A 133 50.40 -17.71 -7.02
CA PRO A 133 50.64 -16.35 -6.55
C PRO A 133 50.30 -16.18 -5.07
N ARG A 134 51.08 -15.38 -4.33
CA ARG A 134 50.99 -15.27 -2.86
C ARG A 134 49.58 -14.86 -2.37
N ASP A 135 48.89 -14.03 -3.14
CA ASP A 135 47.52 -13.59 -2.84
C ASP A 135 46.47 -14.69 -3.06
N LEU A 136 46.65 -15.51 -4.10
CA LEU A 136 45.76 -16.62 -4.42
C LEU A 136 45.93 -17.77 -3.42
N ALA A 137 47.17 -18.03 -2.98
CA ALA A 137 47.45 -18.93 -1.87
C ALA A 137 46.83 -18.46 -0.55
N ARG A 138 46.79 -17.14 -0.30
CA ARG A 138 46.15 -16.57 0.90
C ARG A 138 44.64 -16.72 0.88
N ARG A 139 44.00 -16.52 -0.28
CA ARG A 139 42.56 -16.72 -0.48
C ARG A 139 42.15 -18.19 -0.34
N LEU A 140 42.91 -19.11 -0.94
CA LEU A 140 42.66 -20.56 -0.81
C LEU A 140 42.80 -21.09 0.62
N ARG A 141 43.63 -20.44 1.46
CA ARG A 141 43.78 -20.80 2.89
C ARG A 141 42.64 -20.29 3.78
N ALA A 142 41.85 -19.34 3.27
CA ALA A 142 40.76 -18.70 4.00
C ALA A 142 39.37 -19.27 3.66
N LEU A 143 39.30 -20.19 2.69
CA LEU A 143 38.16 -21.06 2.40
C LEU A 143 38.26 -22.34 3.24
#